data_AF-A0A356FR16-F1
#
_entry.id   AF-A0A356FR16-F1
#
_cell.length_a   1.000
_cell.length_b   1.000
_cell.length_c   1.000
_cell.angle_alpha   90.00
_cell.angle_beta   90.00
_cell.angle_gamma   90.00
#
_symmetry.space_group_name_H-M   'P 1'
#
loop_
_entity.id
_entity.type
_entity.pdbx_description
1 polymer ?
#
loop_
_entity_poly.entity_id
_entity_poly.type
_entity_poly.pdbx_seq_one_letter_code
_entity_poly.pdbx_strand_id
1 'polypeptide(L)' 'RLQDYRDLEGQFDGIVSCEMIEAVGKEYLPSYFKTIRNCLRPGAHAVLQAITISDDRYDHYCRSCDW' A
#
# COMPACT_ATOMS: atom_id res chain seq x y z
N ARG A 1 13.42 -8.96 9.97
CA ARG A 1 13.99 -7.58 9.88
C ARG A 1 12.81 -6.64 9.98
N LEU A 2 12.77 -5.76 10.97
CA LEU A 2 11.76 -4.71 11.06
C LEU A 2 12.30 -3.52 10.27
N GLN A 3 11.63 -3.13 9.18
CA GLN A 3 12.07 -2.07 8.29
C GLN A 3 10.86 -1.44 7.61
N ASP A 4 11.01 -0.20 7.17
CA ASP A 4 9.99 0.46 6.38
C ASP A 4 9.89 -0.18 4.99
N TYR A 5 8.68 -0.30 4.45
CA TYR A 5 8.48 -0.83 3.11
C TYR A 5 9.14 0.06 2.04
N ARG A 6 9.29 1.37 2.32
CA ARG A 6 9.92 2.35 1.43
C ARG A 6 11.42 2.09 1.25
N ASP A 7 12.05 1.41 2.21
CA ASP A 7 13.46 1.04 2.19
C ASP A 7 13.68 -0.42 1.74
N LEU A 8 12.65 -1.07 1.17
CA LEU A 8 12.79 -2.42 0.64
C LEU A 8 13.68 -2.43 -0.59
N GLU A 9 14.82 -3.08 -0.46
CA GLU A 9 15.74 -3.36 -1.57
C GLU A 9 15.65 -4.82 -1.99
N GLY A 10 15.69 -5.06 -3.30
CA GLY A 10 15.66 -6.41 -3.90
C GLY A 10 14.34 -6.73 -4.61
N GLN A 11 14.27 -7.94 -5.18
CA GLN A 11 13.09 -8.43 -5.90
C GLN A 11 12.57 -9.75 -5.34
N PHE A 12 11.26 -9.82 -5.15
CA PHE A 12 10.52 -10.94 -4.59
C PHE A 12 9.69 -11.65 -5.67
N ASP A 13 9.52 -12.96 -5.49
CA ASP A 13 8.68 -13.81 -6.34
C ASP A 13 7.17 -13.61 -6.09
N GLY A 14 6.82 -12.91 -5.01
CA GLY A 14 5.46 -12.47 -4.70
C GLY A 14 5.44 -11.52 -3.52
N ILE A 15 4.45 -10.63 -3.49
CA ILE A 15 4.25 -9.65 -2.40
C ILE A 15 2.82 -9.76 -1.90
N VAL A 16 2.64 -9.77 -0.58
CA VAL A 16 1.32 -9.67 0.06
C VAL A 16 1.34 -8.45 0.97
N SER A 17 0.38 -7.55 0.79
CA SER A 17 0.16 -6.43 1.70
C SER A 17 -1.26 -6.51 2.24
N CYS A 18 -1.40 -6.56 3.56
CA CYS A 18 -2.67 -6.60 4.26
C CYS A 18 -2.82 -5.34 5.12
N GLU A 19 -3.98 -4.68 5.06
CA GLU A 19 -4.35 -3.59 5.98
C GLU A 19 -3.35 -2.41 6.01
N MET A 20 -2.63 -2.16 4.90
CA MET A 20 -1.60 -1.10 4.83
C MET A 20 -2.01 0.08 3.96
N ILE A 21 -2.79 -0.14 2.90
CA ILE A 21 -3.06 0.87 1.88
C ILE A 21 -3.92 2.03 2.43
N GLU A 22 -4.69 1.74 3.47
CA GLU A 22 -5.55 2.64 4.24
C GLU A 22 -4.71 3.63 5.07
N ALA A 23 -3.59 3.16 5.61
CA ALA A 23 -2.66 3.96 6.42
C ALA A 23 -1.64 4.75 5.56
N VAL A 24 -1.46 4.37 4.29
CA VAL A 24 -0.56 5.07 3.35
C VAL A 24 -1.07 6.47 3.04
N GLY A 25 -2.39 6.65 2.92
CA GLY A 25 -3.01 7.91 2.53
C GLY A 25 -2.97 8.17 1.01
N LYS A 26 -3.99 8.90 0.52
CA LYS A 26 -4.25 9.09 -0.93
C LYS A 26 -3.05 9.61 -1.72
N GLU A 27 -2.35 10.59 -1.15
CA GLU A 27 -1.22 11.26 -1.78
C GLU A 27 -0.04 10.32 -2.06
N TYR A 28 0.13 9.30 -1.22
CA TYR A 28 1.25 8.36 -1.29
C TYR A 28 0.90 7.04 -1.98
N LEU A 29 -0.33 6.87 -2.47
CA LEU A 29 -0.69 5.68 -3.25
C LEU A 29 0.22 5.47 -4.47
N PRO A 30 0.55 6.50 -5.29
CA PRO A 30 1.43 6.30 -6.44
C PRO A 30 2.83 5.80 -6.05
N SER A 31 3.41 6.30 -4.96
CA SER A 31 4.72 5.84 -4.48
C SER A 31 4.64 4.43 -3.90
N TYR A 32 3.58 4.10 -3.16
CA TYR A 32 3.33 2.77 -2.62
C TYR A 32 3.27 1.69 -3.72
N PHE A 33 2.46 1.91 -4.76
CA PHE A 33 2.39 0.99 -5.91
C PHE A 33 3.72 0.91 -6.67
N LYS A 34 4.45 2.03 -6.77
CA LYS A 34 5.78 2.06 -7.40
C LYS A 34 6.78 1.20 -6.62
N THR A 35 6.77 1.27 -5.30
CA THR A 35 7.63 0.44 -4.45
C THR A 35 7.31 -1.05 -4.64
N ILE A 36 6.04 -1.44 -4.58
CA ILE A 36 5.62 -2.82 -4.84
C ILE A 36 6.10 -3.30 -6.21
N ARG A 37 5.93 -2.48 -7.26
CA ARG A 37 6.38 -2.82 -8.61
C ARG A 37 7.90 -2.99 -8.70
N ASN A 38 8.67 -2.13 -8.06
CA ASN A 38 10.14 -2.21 -8.07
C ASN A 38 10.65 -3.44 -7.34
N CYS A 39 9.93 -3.85 -6.29
CA CYS A 39 10.25 -5.02 -5.48
C CYS A 39 9.71 -6.33 -6.07
N LEU A 40 8.91 -6.31 -7.13
CA LEU A 40 8.42 -7.53 -7.79
C LEU A 40 9.37 -7.96 -8.91
N ARG A 41 9.64 -9.27 -8.99
CA ARG A 41 10.27 -9.86 -10.18
C ARG A 41 9.33 -9.78 -11.39
N PRO A 42 9.86 -9.70 -12.62
CA PRO A 42 9.02 -9.83 -13.81
C PRO A 42 8.19 -11.12 -13.78
N GLY A 43 6.87 -11.00 -13.93
CA GLY A 43 5.94 -12.13 -13.88
C GLY A 43 5.51 -12.59 -12.48
N ALA A 44 6.07 -12.00 -11.42
CA ALA A 44 5.59 -12.18 -10.05
C ALA A 44 4.26 -11.44 -9.82
N HIS A 45 3.53 -11.86 -8.79
CA HIS A 45 2.22 -11.29 -8.45
C HIS A 45 2.26 -10.60 -7.09
N ALA A 46 1.54 -9.48 -6.98
CA ALA A 46 1.21 -8.87 -5.69
C ALA A 46 -0.26 -9.09 -5.36
N VAL A 47 -0.53 -9.35 -4.08
CA VAL A 47 -1.87 -9.41 -3.51
C VAL A 47 -2.00 -8.26 -2.51
N LEU A 48 -3.02 -7.43 -2.70
CA LEU A 48 -3.37 -6.36 -1.79
C LEU A 48 -4.71 -6.69 -1.16
N GLN A 49 -4.71 -6.81 0.16
CA GLN A 49 -5.91 -6.91 0.96
C GLN A 49 -6.09 -5.58 1.69
N ALA A 50 -7.29 -5.01 1.52
CA ALA A 50 -7.65 -3.70 2.06
C ALA A 50 -9.08 -3.74 2.60
N ILE A 51 -9.32 -3.00 3.68
CA ILE A 51 -10.61 -2.50 4.12
C ILE A 51 -10.95 -1.30 3.24
N THR A 52 -11.96 -1.48 2.38
CA THR A 52 -12.47 -0.41 1.54
C THR A 52 -13.60 0.33 2.25
N ILE A 53 -13.60 1.65 2.13
CA ILE A 53 -14.75 2.50 2.47
C ILE A 53 -15.40 3.01 1.18
N SER A 54 -16.71 3.22 1.20
CA SER A 54 -17.42 3.77 0.05
C SER A 54 -16.99 5.22 -0.22
N ASP A 55 -16.86 5.60 -1.49
CA ASP A 55 -16.33 6.91 -1.93
C ASP A 55 -17.08 8.12 -1.31
N ASP A 56 -18.39 7.98 -1.11
CA ASP A 56 -19.24 8.98 -0.45
C ASP A 56 -18.87 9.23 1.02
N ARG A 57 -18.31 8.21 1.68
CA ARG A 57 -17.83 8.28 3.07
C ARG A 57 -16.33 8.54 3.14
N TYR A 58 -15.61 8.37 2.05
CA TYR A 58 -14.16 8.58 1.96
C TYR A 58 -13.77 10.03 2.25
N ASP A 59 -14.45 10.99 1.65
CA ASP A 59 -14.16 12.43 1.86
C ASP A 59 -14.40 12.87 3.30
N HIS A 60 -15.40 12.28 3.97
CA HIS A 60 -15.63 12.50 5.39
C HIS A 60 -14.54 11.81 6.23
N TYR A 61 -14.23 10.55 5.95
CA TYR A 61 -13.21 9.76 6.65
C TYR A 61 -11.83 10.43 6.61
N CYS A 62 -11.39 10.93 5.45
CA CYS A 62 -10.14 11.66 5.31
C CYS A 62 -10.09 12.98 6.11
N ARG A 63 -11.25 13.59 6.40
CA ARG A 63 -11.34 14.81 7.22
C ARG A 63 -11.44 14.54 8.71
N SER A 64 -11.87 13.34 9.08
CA SER A 64 -12.03 12.91 10.47
C SER A 64 -10.89 12.02 10.95
N CYS A 65 -9.68 12.16 10.41
CA CYS A 65 -8.49 11.50 10.97
C CYS A 65 -8.28 11.95 12.42
N ASP A 66 -8.73 11.09 13.35
CA ASP A 66 -8.24 11.03 14.72
C ASP A 66 -6.78 10.59 14.68
N TRP A 67 -5.92 11.41 15.29
CA TRP A 67 -4.47 11.20 15.42
C TRP A 67 -4.18 10.39 16.68
#